data_AF-A0A7W1DF60-F1
#
_entry.id   AF-A0A7W1DF60-F1
#
_cell.length_a   1.000
_cell.length_b   1.000
_cell.length_c   1.000
_cell.angle_alpha   90.00
_cell.angle_beta   90.00
_cell.angle_gamma   90.00
#
_symmetry.space_group_name_H-M   'P 1'
#
loop_
_entity.id
_entity.type
_entity.pdbx_description
1 polymer ?
#
loop_
_entity_poly.entity_id
_entity_poly.type
_entity_poly.pdbx_seq_one_letter_code
_entity_poly.pdbx_strand_id
1 'polypeptide(L)'
;MHEVIFSHKKQSRKGVHTLDIAKRLIDYGFHPPTIYFPLIVQGAMLIEPTESVGRQDLDAFIDAMKAIAQETVENPDLVINAPHSTRIGRLDEAAAARKPVLRWQPDMETLSKTA
;
A
#
# COMPACT_ATOMS: atom_id res chain seq x y z
N MET A 1 3.08 22.77 12.96
CA MET A 1 2.76 21.32 12.91
C MET A 1 2.95 20.88 11.47
N HIS A 2 3.71 19.80 11.19
CA HIS A 2 4.14 19.42 9.83
C HIS A 2 3.56 18.09 9.32
N GLU A 3 2.83 17.35 10.19
CA GLU A 3 2.26 16.04 9.91
C GLU A 3 0.82 15.93 10.45
N VAL A 4 0.07 14.92 9.98
CA VAL A 4 -1.28 14.60 10.44
C VAL A 4 -1.53 13.08 10.42
N ILE A 5 -2.35 12.59 11.37
CA ILE A 5 -2.73 11.17 11.44
C ILE A 5 -4.19 10.99 11.04
N PHE A 6 -4.44 10.10 10.09
CA PHE A 6 -5.77 9.59 9.74
C PHE A 6 -5.96 8.16 10.24
N SER A 7 -7.22 7.70 10.36
CA SER A 7 -7.55 6.30 10.69
C SER A 7 -8.56 5.74 9.70
N HIS A 8 -8.50 4.43 9.43
CA HIS A 8 -9.43 3.75 8.52
C HIS A 8 -10.79 3.41 9.15
N LYS A 9 -11.16 4.02 10.30
CA LYS A 9 -12.34 3.64 11.11
C LYS A 9 -13.67 3.58 10.32
N LYS A 10 -13.82 4.42 9.28
CA LYS A 10 -15.02 4.42 8.43
C LYS A 10 -14.95 3.30 7.38
N GLN A 11 -13.77 3.08 6.82
CA GLN A 11 -13.47 2.12 5.76
C GLN A 11 -13.51 0.67 6.28
N SER A 12 -13.07 0.41 7.53
CA SER A 12 -13.12 -0.95 8.11
C SER A 12 -14.54 -1.50 8.22
N ARG A 13 -15.55 -0.64 8.31
CA ARG A 13 -16.97 -1.06 8.29
C ARG A 13 -17.37 -1.75 6.99
N LYS A 14 -16.56 -1.58 5.94
CA LYS A 14 -16.72 -2.17 4.61
C LYS A 14 -15.63 -3.21 4.30
N GLY A 15 -14.88 -3.66 5.30
CA GLY A 15 -13.79 -4.62 5.14
C GLY A 15 -12.50 -4.03 4.57
N VAL A 16 -12.44 -2.72 4.32
CA VAL A 16 -11.24 -2.05 3.81
C VAL A 16 -10.37 -1.58 4.97
N HIS A 17 -9.13 -2.05 5.03
CA HIS A 17 -8.15 -1.72 6.06
C HIS A 17 -7.08 -0.75 5.55
N THR A 18 -6.27 -0.22 6.48
CA THR A 18 -5.18 0.72 6.16
C THR A 18 -4.23 0.20 5.09
N LEU A 19 -3.85 -1.08 5.16
CA LEU A 19 -2.98 -1.69 4.15
C LEU A 19 -3.61 -1.62 2.75
N ASP A 20 -4.92 -1.77 2.64
CA ASP A 20 -5.62 -1.72 1.35
C ASP A 20 -5.60 -0.31 0.75
N ILE A 21 -5.85 0.72 1.57
CA ILE A 21 -5.73 2.12 1.17
C ILE A 21 -4.29 2.43 0.75
N ALA A 22 -3.30 1.94 1.50
CA ALA A 22 -1.89 2.10 1.17
C ALA A 22 -1.55 1.42 -0.17
N LYS A 23 -1.96 0.18 -0.40
CA LYS A 23 -1.72 -0.50 -1.67
C LYS A 23 -2.46 0.18 -2.82
N ARG A 24 -3.65 0.74 -2.58
CA ARG A 24 -4.39 1.48 -3.60
C ARG A 24 -3.72 2.80 -3.98
N LEU A 25 -3.08 3.51 -3.06
CA LEU A 25 -2.28 4.70 -3.38
C LEU A 25 -1.16 4.43 -4.40
N ILE A 26 -0.61 3.21 -4.40
CA ILE A 26 0.42 2.79 -5.39
C ILE A 26 -0.15 2.81 -6.80
N ASP A 27 -1.43 2.46 -6.99
CA ASP A 27 -2.08 2.52 -8.30
C ASP A 27 -2.24 3.96 -8.82
N TYR A 28 -2.29 4.93 -7.90
CA TYR A 28 -2.32 6.36 -8.20
C TYR A 28 -0.91 6.96 -8.36
N GLY A 29 0.15 6.15 -8.30
CA GLY A 29 1.53 6.58 -8.48
C GLY A 29 2.17 7.17 -7.21
N PHE A 30 1.53 7.05 -6.05
CA PHE A 30 2.07 7.55 -4.78
C PHE A 30 2.73 6.44 -3.98
N HIS A 31 3.89 6.75 -3.37
CA HIS A 31 4.38 5.95 -2.27
C HIS A 31 3.45 6.15 -1.06
N PRO A 32 3.00 5.07 -0.38
CA PRO A 32 2.11 5.23 0.75
C PRO A 32 2.80 5.92 1.93
N PRO A 33 2.03 6.64 2.77
CA PRO A 33 2.56 7.21 4.00
C PRO A 33 2.95 6.12 5.01
N THR A 34 3.51 6.52 6.15
CA THR A 34 3.69 5.61 7.28
C THR A 34 2.33 5.07 7.74
N ILE A 35 2.21 3.74 7.81
CA ILE A 35 0.98 3.06 8.25
C ILE A 35 1.20 2.29 9.54
N TYR A 36 0.13 2.11 10.31
CA TYR A 36 0.12 1.39 11.59
C TYR A 36 1.03 1.99 12.68
N PHE A 37 1.43 3.26 12.53
CA PHE A 37 2.11 4.04 13.56
C PHE A 37 1.53 5.47 13.62
N PRO A 38 1.35 6.07 14.81
CA PRO A 38 1.62 5.51 16.13
C PRO A 38 0.61 4.42 16.55
N LEU A 39 1.05 3.51 17.42
CA LEU A 39 0.27 2.33 17.83
C LEU A 39 -1.02 2.65 18.59
N ILE A 40 -1.14 3.86 19.15
CA ILE A 40 -2.34 4.33 19.88
C ILE A 40 -3.51 4.69 18.95
N VAL A 41 -3.31 4.72 17.63
CA VAL A 41 -4.36 4.97 16.65
C VAL A 41 -4.57 3.72 15.81
N GLN A 42 -5.74 3.07 15.97
CA GLN A 42 -6.08 1.89 15.19
C GLN A 42 -6.08 2.22 13.70
N GLY A 43 -5.18 1.55 12.96
CA GLY A 43 -5.10 1.76 11.53
C GLY A 43 -4.59 3.13 11.12
N ALA A 44 -3.64 3.66 11.89
CA ALA A 44 -3.02 4.94 11.62
C ALA A 44 -2.45 5.02 10.21
N MET A 45 -2.64 6.18 9.58
CA MET A 45 -1.89 6.67 8.42
C MET A 45 -1.31 8.03 8.80
N LEU A 46 -0.01 8.08 9.03
CA LEU A 46 0.73 9.30 9.40
C LEU A 46 1.29 9.92 8.11
N ILE A 47 0.77 11.09 7.76
CA ILE A 47 1.07 11.79 6.51
C ILE A 47 1.89 13.04 6.82
N GLU A 48 3.09 13.09 6.24
CA GLU A 48 4.03 14.21 6.35
C GLU A 48 4.53 14.56 4.94
N PRO A 49 4.09 15.67 4.32
CA PRO A 49 4.55 16.04 2.99
C PRO A 49 5.93 16.70 2.97
N THR A 50 6.39 17.29 4.08
CA THR A 50 7.55 18.22 4.15
C THR A 50 7.35 19.52 3.36
N GLU A 51 8.23 20.50 3.58
CA GLU A 51 8.17 21.83 2.96
C GLU A 51 8.57 21.85 1.48
N SER A 52 9.26 20.81 1.00
CA SER A 52 9.78 20.74 -0.36
C SER A 52 8.74 20.33 -1.40
N VAL A 53 7.59 19.81 -0.96
CA VAL A 53 6.54 19.32 -1.87
C VAL A 53 5.69 20.47 -2.37
N GLY A 54 5.51 20.53 -3.70
CA GLY A 54 4.74 21.58 -4.35
C GLY A 54 3.24 21.45 -4.08
N ARG A 55 2.51 22.56 -4.16
CA ARG A 55 1.05 22.57 -3.98
C ARG A 55 0.32 21.63 -4.94
N GLN A 56 0.79 21.54 -6.19
CA GLN A 56 0.18 20.66 -7.20
C GLN A 56 0.26 19.19 -6.81
N ASP A 57 1.38 18.76 -6.23
CA ASP A 57 1.57 17.39 -5.76
C ASP A 57 0.71 17.08 -4.53
N LEU A 58 0.57 18.06 -3.62
CA LEU A 58 -0.35 17.97 -2.48
C LEU A 58 -1.81 17.82 -2.94
N ASP A 59 -2.24 18.65 -3.88
CA ASP A 59 -3.59 18.62 -4.42
C ASP A 59 -3.84 17.26 -5.12
N ALA A 60 -2.89 16.76 -5.90
CA ALA A 60 -2.97 15.43 -6.53
C ALA A 60 -3.05 14.28 -5.51
N PHE A 61 -2.28 14.34 -4.43
CA PHE A 61 -2.35 13.35 -3.35
C PHE A 61 -3.69 13.38 -2.62
N ILE A 62 -4.23 14.58 -2.35
CA ILE A 62 -5.54 14.77 -1.74
C ILE A 62 -6.65 14.20 -2.63
N ASP A 63 -6.57 14.45 -3.94
CA ASP A 63 -7.55 13.94 -4.89
C ASP A 63 -7.50 12.42 -5.01
N ALA A 64 -6.31 11.81 -5.00
CA ALA A 64 -6.15 10.37 -4.89
C ALA A 64 -6.80 9.82 -3.59
N MET A 65 -6.54 10.44 -2.44
CA MET A 65 -7.14 10.02 -1.17
C MET A 65 -8.68 10.12 -1.16
N LYS A 66 -9.25 11.17 -1.78
CA LYS A 66 -10.71 11.32 -1.93
C LYS A 66 -11.28 10.25 -2.85
N ALA A 67 -10.64 10.00 -3.99
CA ALA A 67 -11.06 8.98 -4.94
C ALA A 67 -11.05 7.60 -4.28
N ILE A 68 -9.99 7.23 -3.57
CA ILE A 68 -9.92 5.97 -2.81
C ILE A 68 -11.03 5.90 -1.76
N ALA A 69 -11.31 6.99 -1.04
CA ALA A 69 -12.41 7.01 -0.07
C ALA A 69 -13.77 6.77 -0.74
N GLN A 70 -14.01 7.27 -1.95
CA GLN A 70 -15.21 6.99 -2.74
C GLN A 70 -15.23 5.55 -3.27
N GLU A 71 -14.10 5.03 -3.76
CA GLU A 71 -13.94 3.63 -4.19
C GLU A 71 -14.27 2.67 -3.05
N THR A 72 -13.89 2.97 -1.79
CA THR A 72 -14.28 2.14 -0.64
C THR A 72 -15.79 2.05 -0.44
N VAL A 73 -16.56 2.99 -1.01
CA VAL A 73 -18.02 2.98 -0.93
C VAL A 73 -18.66 2.29 -2.11
N GLU A 74 -18.18 2.56 -3.30
CA GLU A 74 -18.78 2.11 -4.56
C GLU A 74 -18.32 0.71 -4.95
N ASN A 75 -17.04 0.42 -4.74
CA ASN A 75 -16.41 -0.86 -5.11
C ASN A 75 -15.25 -1.18 -4.14
N PRO A 76 -15.55 -1.66 -2.92
CA PRO A 76 -14.54 -1.99 -1.92
C PRO A 76 -13.50 -3.00 -2.43
N ASP A 77 -13.91 -3.94 -3.27
CA ASP A 77 -13.03 -5.00 -3.81
C ASP A 77 -11.89 -4.43 -4.67
N LEU A 78 -12.11 -3.30 -5.34
CA LEU A 78 -11.05 -2.60 -6.07
C LEU A 78 -9.91 -2.18 -5.15
N VAL A 79 -10.24 -1.72 -3.94
CA VAL A 79 -9.28 -1.25 -2.94
C VAL A 79 -8.63 -2.42 -2.21
N ILE A 80 -9.41 -3.45 -1.86
CA ILE A 80 -8.92 -4.66 -1.18
C ILE A 80 -7.91 -5.42 -2.04
N ASN A 81 -8.17 -5.52 -3.36
CA ASN A 81 -7.32 -6.29 -4.26
C ASN A 81 -6.16 -5.49 -4.87
N ALA A 82 -6.00 -4.21 -4.49
CA ALA A 82 -4.87 -3.39 -4.93
C ALA A 82 -3.51 -3.96 -4.43
N PRO A 83 -2.39 -3.75 -5.14
CA PRO A 83 -2.26 -2.94 -6.35
C PRO A 83 -2.57 -3.71 -7.64
N HIS A 84 -2.96 -2.98 -8.69
CA HIS A 84 -3.33 -3.47 -10.02
C HIS A 84 -2.35 -3.03 -11.11
N SER A 85 -1.64 -1.90 -10.94
CA SER A 85 -0.76 -1.35 -11.99
C SER A 85 0.70 -1.83 -11.89
N THR A 86 1.08 -2.44 -10.77
CA THR A 86 2.45 -2.89 -10.52
C THR A 86 2.75 -4.22 -11.21
N ARG A 87 4.02 -4.46 -11.55
CA ARG A 87 4.47 -5.73 -12.16
C ARG A 87 4.14 -6.96 -11.31
N ILE A 88 4.15 -6.80 -9.99
CA ILE A 88 3.84 -7.84 -9.00
C ILE A 88 2.78 -7.27 -8.06
N GLY A 89 1.76 -8.08 -7.74
CA GLY A 89 0.71 -7.73 -6.79
C GLY A 89 1.14 -7.94 -5.33
N ARG A 90 0.18 -8.30 -4.47
CA ARG A 90 0.47 -8.62 -3.06
C ARG A 90 1.32 -9.89 -2.96
N LEU A 91 2.36 -9.82 -2.13
CA LEU A 91 3.19 -10.96 -1.80
C LEU A 91 2.51 -11.79 -0.71
N ASP A 92 2.71 -13.11 -0.76
CA ASP A 92 2.33 -13.99 0.35
C ASP A 92 3.35 -13.88 1.48
N GLU A 93 3.16 -12.86 2.32
CA GLU A 93 4.01 -12.59 3.49
C GLU A 93 4.00 -13.76 4.48
N ALA A 94 2.88 -14.48 4.56
CA ALA A 94 2.73 -15.61 5.48
C ALA A 94 3.55 -16.82 5.02
N ALA A 95 3.55 -17.13 3.73
CA ALA A 95 4.40 -18.16 3.16
C ALA A 95 5.87 -17.73 3.21
N ALA A 96 6.20 -16.48 2.89
CA ALA A 96 7.56 -15.97 2.96
C ALA A 96 8.15 -16.07 4.38
N ALA A 97 7.36 -15.77 5.41
CA ALA A 97 7.77 -15.92 6.81
C ALA A 97 7.93 -17.39 7.24
N ARG A 98 7.07 -18.29 6.76
CA ARG A 98 7.08 -19.72 7.15
C ARG A 98 8.05 -20.58 6.35
N LYS A 99 8.34 -20.22 5.10
CA LYS A 99 9.20 -20.95 4.16
C LYS A 99 10.17 -19.99 3.47
N PRO A 100 11.09 -19.36 4.22
CA PRO A 100 11.91 -18.29 3.68
C PRO A 100 12.95 -18.81 2.69
N VAL A 101 12.98 -18.22 1.50
CA VAL A 101 14.05 -18.39 0.51
C VAL A 101 15.03 -17.23 0.68
N LEU A 102 16.06 -17.42 1.50
CA LEU A 102 16.97 -16.35 1.93
C LEU A 102 18.16 -16.10 0.99
N ARG A 103 18.39 -17.02 0.05
CA ARG A 103 19.42 -16.90 -0.97
C ARG A 103 18.89 -17.39 -2.29
N TRP A 104 19.34 -16.75 -3.36
CA TRP A 104 19.14 -17.29 -4.70
C TRP A 104 19.85 -18.64 -4.83
N GLN A 105 19.22 -19.59 -5.52
CA GLN A 105 19.80 -20.87 -5.88
C GLN A 105 19.63 -21.04 -7.38
N PRO A 106 20.70 -21.37 -8.11
CA PRO A 106 20.57 -21.64 -9.54
C PRO A 106 19.65 -22.84 -9.74
N ASP A 107 18.84 -22.77 -10.78
CA ASP A 107 18.10 -23.93 -11.23
C ASP A 107 19.07 -24.94 -11.85
N MET A 108 19.18 -26.11 -11.21
CA MET A 108 20.07 -27.20 -11.64
C MET A 108 19.69 -27.73 -13.02
N GLU A 109 18.43 -27.58 -13.43
CA GLU A 109 17.94 -27.99 -14.75
C GLU A 109 18.39 -27.01 -15.85
N THR A 110 18.44 -25.71 -15.53
CA THR A 110 18.96 -24.67 -16.42
C THR A 110 20.48 -24.78 -16.58
N LEU A 111 21.22 -25.07 -15.49
CA LEU A 111 22.68 -25.26 -15.55
C LEU A 111 23.12 -26.41 -16.46
N SER A 112 22.36 -27.51 -16.46
CA SER A 112 22.62 -28.71 -17.28
C SER A 112 22.49 -28.47 -18.80
N LYS A 113 21.65 -27.52 -19.22
CA LYS A 113 21.41 -27.21 -20.65
C LYS A 113 22.40 -26.22 -21.25
N THR A 114 23.26 -25.62 -20.43
CA THR A 114 24.28 -24.63 -20.84
C THR A 114 25.71 -25.17 -20.73
N ALA A 115 25.88 -26.41 -20.30
CA ALA A 115 27.16 -27.14 -20.26
C ALA A 115 27.24 -28.13 -21.42
#